data_AF-A0A5F2C760-F1
#
_entry.id   AF-A0A5F2C760-F1
#
_cell.length_a   1.000
_cell.length_b   1.000
_cell.length_c   1.000
_cell.angle_alpha   90.00
_cell.angle_beta   90.00
_cell.angle_gamma   90.00
#
_symmetry.space_group_name_H-M   'P 1'
#
loop_
_entity.id
_entity.type
_entity.pdbx_description
1 polymer ?
#
loop_
_entity_poly.entity_id
_entity_poly.type
_entity_poly.pdbx_seq_one_letter_code
_entity_poly.pdbx_strand_id
1 'polypeptide(L)'
;MRTKQVFLLFTICFSAFLVSCAIKSENSGDPNTQAYYENAIINCFISGCDKELIITGGNSLPEGGSLVLSISLVHKPDTSVTYNFSSSNPAIASVSPSSLIFTPSNYNIPQTLTITGTSDDSDSTDNSIVISILTPNSETIPYSILQKDNDKFLFATNATYAGNFGSGGFADFVCQNEANNLFGSGLPSGTYKTFSVAGTWRRAMPSKIDWVLLPNKDYIDFAGGTFVKAFATDANALFSFGTGSGISATAAGYWTGLQTDWTTANTCQGWTSNNSIDQGNFASSGDPNVGGISAGTPDFCNLAKSVVCVQQ
;
A
#
# COMPACT_ATOMS: atom_id res chain seq x y z
N MET A 1 15.82 -40.68 77.00
CA MET A 1 16.67 -41.01 75.84
C MET A 1 16.24 -40.15 74.65
N ARG A 2 17.17 -39.29 74.18
CA ARG A 2 17.30 -38.56 72.90
C ARG A 2 16.07 -37.87 72.28
N THR A 3 15.87 -36.54 72.38
CA THR A 3 16.48 -35.39 71.65
C THR A 3 16.65 -35.52 70.13
N LYS A 4 16.04 -34.57 69.39
CA LYS A 4 16.70 -33.74 68.37
C LYS A 4 15.94 -32.42 68.14
N GLN A 5 16.64 -31.30 68.39
CA GLN A 5 16.37 -29.94 67.89
C GLN A 5 16.70 -29.85 66.39
N VAL A 6 16.23 -28.80 65.69
CA VAL A 6 17.07 -27.77 65.02
C VAL A 6 16.20 -26.75 64.24
N PHE A 7 16.50 -25.47 64.49
CA PHE A 7 16.10 -24.21 63.81
C PHE A 7 16.71 -24.07 62.40
N LEU A 8 16.12 -23.26 61.49
CA LEU A 8 16.70 -21.98 60.99
C LEU A 8 15.82 -21.26 59.93
N LEU A 9 15.79 -19.92 60.06
CA LEU A 9 15.26 -18.90 59.15
C LEU A 9 15.95 -18.89 57.77
N PHE A 10 15.27 -18.36 56.73
CA PHE A 10 15.84 -17.31 55.85
C PHE A 10 14.75 -16.51 55.10
N THR A 11 14.70 -15.22 55.41
CA THR A 11 14.00 -14.11 54.74
C THR A 11 14.64 -13.80 53.40
N ILE A 12 13.89 -13.55 52.30
CA ILE A 12 14.28 -12.55 51.29
C ILE A 12 13.03 -11.83 50.74
N CYS A 13 13.11 -10.50 50.85
CA CYS A 13 12.25 -9.45 50.33
C CYS A 13 12.18 -9.47 48.80
N PHE A 14 11.01 -9.23 48.20
CA PHE A 14 10.95 -8.76 46.80
C PHE A 14 10.08 -7.51 46.72
N SER A 15 10.74 -6.37 46.94
CA SER A 15 10.27 -5.04 46.57
C SER A 15 10.77 -4.69 45.18
N ALA A 16 9.87 -4.11 44.38
CA ALA A 16 10.11 -3.28 43.20
C ALA A 16 10.81 -3.91 41.98
N PHE A 17 10.13 -3.93 40.82
CA PHE A 17 10.29 -2.91 39.79
C PHE A 17 9.36 -3.21 38.61
N LEU A 18 8.72 -2.15 38.09
CA LEU A 18 8.14 -2.09 36.76
C LEU A 18 9.20 -2.53 35.73
N VAL A 19 8.82 -3.31 34.71
CA VAL A 19 9.11 -3.12 33.27
C VAL A 19 8.77 -4.44 32.55
N SER A 20 7.71 -4.40 31.74
CA SER A 20 7.60 -5.00 30.38
C SER A 20 6.15 -5.37 30.10
N CYS A 21 5.40 -4.37 29.63
CA CYS A 21 4.33 -4.64 28.66
C CYS A 21 5.01 -5.24 27.43
N ALA A 22 4.74 -6.50 27.12
CA ALA A 22 5.11 -7.11 25.86
C ALA A 22 4.13 -8.26 25.57
N ILE A 23 3.00 -7.93 24.94
CA ILE A 23 2.22 -8.95 24.22
C ILE A 23 2.86 -9.04 22.85
N LYS A 24 3.74 -10.04 22.65
CA LYS A 24 4.14 -10.44 21.30
C LYS A 24 2.96 -11.19 20.67
N SER A 25 2.33 -10.56 19.68
CA SER A 25 1.35 -11.20 18.81
C SER A 25 2.07 -11.67 17.55
N GLU A 26 2.51 -12.92 17.52
CA GLU A 26 2.84 -13.60 16.26
C GLU A 26 1.58 -14.33 15.80
N ASN A 27 1.00 -13.79 14.72
CA ASN A 27 -0.32 -14.10 14.21
C ASN A 27 -0.26 -15.41 13.42
N SER A 28 -0.58 -16.56 14.04
CA SER A 28 -0.52 -17.84 13.32
C SER A 28 -1.70 -18.09 12.38
N GLY A 29 -2.84 -17.39 12.53
CA GLY A 29 -4.04 -17.63 11.70
C GLY A 29 -4.59 -19.06 11.71
N ASP A 30 -4.01 -19.99 12.48
CA ASP A 30 -4.39 -21.39 12.54
C ASP A 30 -5.36 -21.61 13.73
N PRO A 31 -6.61 -22.03 13.45
CA PRO A 31 -7.66 -22.21 14.45
C PRO A 31 -7.40 -23.37 15.43
N ASN A 32 -6.32 -24.13 15.26
CA ASN A 32 -5.96 -25.26 16.14
C ASN A 32 -4.90 -24.92 17.19
N THR A 33 -4.43 -23.68 17.26
CA THR A 33 -3.34 -23.28 18.16
C THR A 33 -3.84 -22.67 19.46
N GLN A 34 -3.13 -22.91 20.57
CA GLN A 34 -3.44 -22.32 21.88
C GLN A 34 -3.46 -20.78 21.84
N ALA A 35 -2.59 -20.16 21.03
CA ALA A 35 -2.53 -18.71 20.84
C ALA A 35 -3.76 -18.12 20.14
N TYR A 36 -4.40 -18.84 19.21
CA TYR A 36 -5.68 -18.45 18.60
C TYR A 36 -6.80 -18.40 19.66
N TYR A 37 -6.86 -19.42 20.52
CA TYR A 37 -7.83 -19.44 21.61
C TYR A 37 -7.54 -18.38 22.67
N GLU A 38 -6.28 -18.12 23.04
CA GLU A 38 -5.92 -17.05 23.98
C GLU A 38 -6.28 -15.65 23.45
N ASN A 39 -6.12 -15.38 22.15
CA ASN A 39 -6.56 -14.13 21.52
C ASN A 39 -8.09 -14.02 21.39
N ALA A 40 -8.79 -15.11 21.08
CA ALA A 40 -10.25 -15.16 21.12
C ALA A 40 -10.79 -14.95 22.54
N ILE A 41 -10.09 -15.46 23.55
CA ILE A 41 -10.39 -15.27 24.98
C ILE A 41 -10.10 -13.83 25.40
N ILE A 42 -9.04 -13.17 24.94
CA ILE A 42 -8.81 -11.72 25.18
C ILE A 42 -9.93 -10.88 24.53
N ASN A 43 -10.40 -11.24 23.33
CA ASN A 43 -11.59 -10.65 22.70
C ASN A 43 -12.89 -10.95 23.45
N CYS A 44 -12.95 -12.03 24.24
CA CYS A 44 -14.10 -12.41 25.06
C CYS A 44 -14.03 -11.86 26.50
N PHE A 45 -12.84 -11.49 27.00
CA PHE A 45 -12.62 -11.01 28.37
C PHE A 45 -12.67 -9.48 28.51
N ILE A 46 -12.74 -8.73 27.42
CA ILE A 46 -12.87 -7.25 27.46
C ILE A 46 -14.34 -6.79 27.36
N SER A 47 -15.29 -7.65 27.01
CA SER A 47 -16.73 -7.38 27.22
C SER A 47 -17.48 -8.69 27.24
N GLY A 48 -18.37 -8.88 28.22
CA GLY A 48 -19.19 -10.07 28.33
C GLY A 48 -19.89 -10.42 27.02
N CYS A 49 -20.26 -11.69 26.85
CA CYS A 49 -20.88 -12.23 25.63
C CYS A 49 -22.26 -11.62 25.25
N ASP A 50 -22.60 -10.44 25.74
CA ASP A 50 -23.71 -9.61 25.28
C ASP A 50 -23.15 -8.48 24.41
N LYS A 51 -22.79 -8.80 23.16
CA LYS A 51 -22.43 -7.74 22.19
C LYS A 51 -23.66 -6.87 21.96
N GLU A 52 -23.63 -5.62 22.42
CA GLU A 52 -24.72 -4.66 22.21
C GLU A 52 -24.82 -4.23 20.72
N LEU A 53 -23.66 -4.17 20.04
CA LEU A 53 -23.50 -3.75 18.64
C LEU A 53 -23.12 -4.92 17.71
N ILE A 54 -23.72 -4.93 16.52
CA ILE A 54 -23.30 -5.72 15.35
C ILE A 54 -22.63 -4.76 14.38
N ILE A 55 -21.38 -5.02 14.03
CA ILE A 55 -20.61 -4.25 13.03
C ILE A 55 -20.12 -5.20 11.94
N THR A 56 -20.48 -4.93 10.70
CA THR A 56 -20.01 -5.67 9.51
C THR A 56 -19.40 -4.74 8.49
N GLY A 57 -18.46 -5.20 7.68
CA GLY A 57 -17.73 -4.39 6.69
C GLY A 57 -16.24 -4.66 6.67
N GLY A 58 -15.71 -5.29 7.73
CA GLY A 58 -14.28 -5.57 7.86
C GLY A 58 -13.51 -4.37 8.40
N ASN A 59 -12.19 -4.47 8.41
CA ASN A 59 -11.30 -3.48 9.03
C ASN A 59 -10.18 -3.00 8.09
N SER A 60 -10.26 -3.33 6.81
CA SER A 60 -9.26 -2.92 5.82
C SER A 60 -9.76 -1.68 5.08
N LEU A 61 -9.02 -0.59 5.21
CA LEU A 61 -9.30 0.68 4.54
C LEU A 61 -8.26 0.87 3.43
N PRO A 62 -8.63 0.92 2.15
CA PRO A 62 -7.67 1.33 1.12
C PRO A 62 -7.25 2.79 1.36
N GLU A 63 -5.96 3.06 1.28
CA GLU A 63 -5.42 4.41 1.24
C GLU A 63 -6.06 5.23 0.09
N GLY A 64 -6.39 6.49 0.32
CA GLY A 64 -7.20 7.30 -0.62
C GLY A 64 -8.62 6.78 -0.92
N GLY A 65 -9.04 5.66 -0.31
CA GLY A 65 -10.30 4.98 -0.56
C GLY A 65 -11.29 5.09 0.60
N SER A 66 -12.27 4.19 0.63
CA SER A 66 -13.30 4.17 1.68
C SER A 66 -13.63 2.76 2.15
N LEU A 67 -13.89 2.63 3.45
CA LEU A 67 -14.44 1.45 4.10
C LEU A 67 -15.86 1.76 4.59
N VAL A 68 -16.82 0.93 4.23
CA VAL A 68 -18.23 1.08 4.63
C VAL A 68 -18.57 0.05 5.69
N LEU A 69 -18.92 0.51 6.88
CA LEU A 69 -19.42 -0.32 7.97
C LEU A 69 -20.94 -0.26 8.05
N SER A 70 -21.57 -1.40 8.32
CA SER A 70 -22.98 -1.50 8.68
C SER A 70 -23.09 -1.79 10.17
N ILE A 71 -23.85 -0.96 10.88
CA ILE A 71 -23.95 -0.96 12.34
C ILE A 71 -25.41 -1.13 12.75
N SER A 72 -25.69 -2.07 13.65
CA SER A 72 -27.02 -2.27 14.26
C SER A 72 -26.88 -2.75 15.70
N LEU A 73 -27.97 -2.76 16.46
CA LEU A 73 -28.04 -3.28 17.81
C LEU A 73 -28.64 -4.69 17.84
N VAL A 74 -28.14 -5.54 18.74
CA VAL A 74 -28.71 -6.87 18.98
C VAL A 74 -30.05 -6.77 19.72
N HIS A 75 -30.15 -5.84 20.68
CA HIS A 75 -31.32 -5.68 21.54
C HIS A 75 -32.02 -4.36 21.30
N LYS A 76 -33.36 -4.37 21.44
CA LYS A 76 -34.19 -3.18 21.33
C LYS A 76 -33.94 -2.27 22.55
N PRO A 77 -33.55 -1.00 22.37
CA PRO A 77 -33.42 -0.08 23.49
C PRO A 77 -34.81 0.38 23.97
N ASP A 78 -34.91 0.84 25.23
CA ASP A 78 -36.15 1.37 25.78
C ASP A 78 -36.47 2.78 25.25
N THR A 79 -35.43 3.57 25.02
CA THR A 79 -35.49 4.92 24.45
C THR A 79 -34.44 5.06 23.34
N SER A 80 -34.47 6.16 22.60
CA SER A 80 -33.44 6.40 21.58
C SER A 80 -32.06 6.53 22.22
N VAL A 81 -31.08 5.83 21.66
CA VAL A 81 -29.69 5.83 22.09
C VAL A 81 -28.79 6.37 20.98
N THR A 82 -27.74 7.10 21.36
CA THR A 82 -26.79 7.73 20.43
C THR A 82 -25.42 7.13 20.61
N TYR A 83 -24.82 6.68 19.52
CA TYR A 83 -23.41 6.27 19.46
C TYR A 83 -22.64 7.32 18.68
N ASN A 84 -21.51 7.77 19.23
CA ASN A 84 -20.64 8.75 18.56
C ASN A 84 -19.35 8.09 18.09
N PHE A 85 -18.85 8.51 16.94
CA PHE A 85 -17.69 7.95 16.27
C PHE A 85 -16.62 9.02 16.10
N SER A 86 -15.38 8.69 16.44
CA SER A 86 -14.23 9.55 16.20
C SER A 86 -13.02 8.74 15.77
N SER A 87 -12.18 9.32 14.91
CA SER A 87 -10.92 8.72 14.50
C SER A 87 -9.80 9.13 15.44
N SER A 88 -8.92 8.18 15.78
CA SER A 88 -7.67 8.46 16.51
C SER A 88 -6.70 9.33 15.71
N ASN A 89 -6.81 9.33 14.38
CA ASN A 89 -6.02 10.18 13.50
C ASN A 89 -6.84 10.65 12.28
N PRO A 90 -7.57 11.77 12.41
CA PRO A 90 -8.39 12.32 11.33
C PRO A 90 -7.63 12.78 10.09
N ALA A 91 -6.29 12.96 10.17
CA ALA A 91 -5.48 13.29 9.01
C ALA A 91 -5.30 12.09 8.06
N ILE A 92 -5.33 10.87 8.61
CA ILE A 92 -5.14 9.62 7.86
C ILE A 92 -6.50 9.00 7.50
N ALA A 93 -7.45 8.96 8.44
CA ALA A 93 -8.81 8.51 8.14
C ALA A 93 -9.87 9.32 8.89
N SER A 94 -10.89 9.73 8.16
CA SER A 94 -12.06 10.44 8.68
C SER A 94 -13.28 9.52 8.70
N VAL A 95 -14.26 9.84 9.56
CA VAL A 95 -15.48 9.04 9.75
C VAL A 95 -16.71 9.91 9.53
N SER A 96 -17.71 9.39 8.82
CA SER A 96 -18.98 10.07 8.56
C SER A 96 -20.15 9.08 8.44
N PRO A 97 -21.31 9.34 9.08
CA PRO A 97 -21.55 10.45 10.02
C PRO A 97 -20.76 10.27 11.34
N SER A 98 -20.60 11.34 12.12
CA SER A 98 -19.94 11.28 13.43
C SER A 98 -20.81 10.69 14.54
N SER A 99 -22.09 10.43 14.27
CA SER A 99 -22.99 9.74 15.19
C SER A 99 -24.09 8.97 14.47
N LEU A 100 -24.57 7.92 15.12
CA LEU A 100 -25.74 7.13 14.71
C LEU A 100 -26.73 7.08 15.88
N ILE A 101 -28.02 7.19 15.56
CA ILE A 101 -29.10 7.16 16.55
C ILE A 101 -29.95 5.92 16.30
N PHE A 102 -30.05 5.07 17.32
CA PHE A 102 -30.91 3.89 17.30
C PHE A 102 -32.11 4.13 18.21
N THR A 103 -33.31 3.95 17.65
CA THR A 103 -34.61 4.03 18.32
C THR A 103 -35.12 2.60 18.58
N PRO A 104 -36.14 2.43 19.43
CA PRO A 104 -36.81 1.14 19.60
C PRO A 104 -37.39 0.54 18.30
N SER A 105 -37.59 1.36 17.25
CA SER A 105 -38.16 0.92 15.97
C SER A 105 -37.12 0.65 14.87
N ASN A 106 -35.88 1.12 15.00
CA ASN A 106 -34.84 0.95 13.98
C ASN A 106 -33.55 0.26 14.48
N TYR A 107 -33.50 -0.14 15.75
CA TYR A 107 -32.29 -0.69 16.39
C TYR A 107 -31.65 -1.83 15.60
N ASN A 108 -32.46 -2.72 15.04
CA ASN A 108 -32.03 -3.89 14.26
C ASN A 108 -31.92 -3.62 12.76
N ILE A 109 -32.17 -2.38 12.31
CA ILE A 109 -31.98 -1.98 10.91
C ILE A 109 -30.55 -1.48 10.77
N PRO A 110 -29.71 -2.12 9.93
CA PRO A 110 -28.34 -1.68 9.73
C PRO A 110 -28.27 -0.24 9.22
N GLN A 111 -27.53 0.59 9.93
CA GLN A 111 -27.19 1.97 9.55
C GLN A 111 -25.75 2.03 9.06
N THR A 112 -25.47 2.93 8.12
CA THR A 112 -24.16 2.99 7.46
C THR A 112 -23.24 4.01 8.13
N LEU A 113 -21.98 3.61 8.33
CA LEU A 113 -20.86 4.46 8.72
C LEU A 113 -19.77 4.33 7.64
N THR A 114 -19.38 5.44 7.04
CA THR A 114 -18.30 5.48 6.05
C THR A 114 -17.03 6.01 6.69
N ILE A 115 -15.94 5.27 6.54
CA ILE A 115 -14.60 5.70 6.90
C ILE A 115 -13.86 6.00 5.60
N THR A 116 -13.33 7.20 5.46
CA THR A 116 -12.59 7.65 4.27
C THR A 116 -11.12 7.80 4.63
N GLY A 117 -10.27 7.10 3.90
CA GLY A 117 -8.82 7.22 3.99
C GLY A 117 -8.34 8.40 3.16
N THR A 118 -7.46 9.21 3.73
CA THR A 118 -6.62 10.14 2.97
C THR A 118 -5.52 9.33 2.28
N SER A 119 -5.00 9.79 1.15
CA SER A 119 -3.69 9.30 0.69
C SER A 119 -2.62 9.74 1.68
N ASP A 120 -1.74 8.83 2.07
CA ASP A 120 -0.65 9.08 3.02
C ASP A 120 0.67 9.36 2.30
N ASP A 121 1.80 9.10 2.97
CA ASP A 121 3.13 9.47 2.52
C ASP A 121 3.68 8.49 1.47
N SER A 122 4.79 8.85 0.83
CA SER A 122 5.41 8.03 -0.22
C SER A 122 6.20 6.86 0.38
N ASP A 123 5.54 5.96 1.10
CA ASP A 123 6.16 4.81 1.77
C ASP A 123 5.43 3.50 1.44
N SER A 124 5.83 2.38 2.04
CA SER A 124 5.23 1.06 1.79
C SER A 124 4.53 0.47 3.02
N THR A 125 4.11 1.31 3.96
CA THR A 125 3.74 0.92 5.31
C THR A 125 2.24 1.06 5.55
N ASP A 126 1.60 -0.01 5.99
CA ASP A 126 0.21 0.06 6.42
C ASP A 126 0.05 0.94 7.69
N ASN A 127 -0.97 1.79 7.69
CA ASN A 127 -1.29 2.66 8.82
C ASN A 127 -2.34 2.05 9.75
N SER A 128 -2.05 1.99 11.06
CA SER A 128 -2.98 1.51 12.08
C SER A 128 -3.78 2.66 12.68
N ILE A 129 -5.11 2.58 12.60
CA ILE A 129 -6.04 3.62 13.05
C ILE A 129 -7.06 2.98 13.99
N VAL A 130 -7.54 3.72 14.98
CA VAL A 130 -8.65 3.27 15.84
C VAL A 130 -9.83 4.22 15.66
N ILE A 131 -10.99 3.66 15.32
CA ILE A 131 -12.25 4.37 15.43
C ILE A 131 -12.80 4.14 16.84
N SER A 132 -12.92 5.20 17.62
CA SER A 132 -13.53 5.19 18.94
C SER A 132 -15.04 5.28 18.81
N ILE A 133 -15.75 4.31 19.39
CA ILE A 133 -17.21 4.28 19.45
C ILE A 133 -17.62 4.60 20.88
N LEU A 134 -18.08 5.82 21.12
CA LEU A 134 -18.62 6.24 22.42
C LEU A 134 -20.07 5.79 22.54
N THR A 135 -20.31 4.89 23.49
CA THR A 135 -21.65 4.38 23.81
C THR A 135 -22.46 5.40 24.62
N PRO A 136 -23.80 5.23 24.71
CA PRO A 136 -24.65 6.05 25.58
C PRO A 136 -24.25 6.03 27.06
N ASN A 137 -23.63 4.94 27.50
CA ASN A 137 -23.19 4.73 28.88
C ASN A 137 -21.81 5.33 29.16
N SER A 138 -21.27 6.13 28.22
CA SER A 138 -19.93 6.73 28.28
C SER A 138 -18.77 5.73 28.29
N GLU A 139 -19.02 4.50 27.85
CA GLU A 139 -17.97 3.53 27.56
C GLU A 139 -17.45 3.73 26.13
N THR A 140 -16.17 3.49 25.90
CA THR A 140 -15.56 3.60 24.56
C THR A 140 -15.16 2.22 24.06
N ILE A 141 -15.70 1.82 22.91
CA ILE A 141 -15.33 0.61 22.21
C ILE A 141 -14.32 0.97 21.11
N PRO A 142 -13.08 0.46 21.15
CA PRO A 142 -12.12 0.66 20.08
C PRO A 142 -12.42 -0.27 18.90
N TYR A 143 -12.48 0.28 17.68
CA TYR A 143 -12.58 -0.46 16.44
C TYR A 143 -11.31 -0.24 15.60
N SER A 144 -10.40 -1.21 15.62
CA SER A 144 -9.14 -1.13 14.90
C SER A 144 -9.34 -1.26 13.39
N ILE A 145 -8.78 -0.31 12.65
CA ILE A 145 -8.72 -0.24 11.19
C ILE A 145 -7.25 -0.34 10.77
N LEU A 146 -7.00 -1.11 9.73
CA LEU A 146 -5.73 -1.15 9.03
C LEU A 146 -5.91 -0.47 7.68
N GLN A 147 -5.37 0.74 7.54
CA GLN A 147 -5.27 1.36 6.24
C GLN A 147 -4.15 0.67 5.46
N LYS A 148 -4.51 0.16 4.29
CA LYS A 148 -3.61 -0.58 3.42
C LYS A 148 -2.94 0.40 2.47
N ASP A 149 -1.62 0.46 2.60
CA ASP A 149 -0.78 1.09 1.58
C ASP A 149 -1.10 0.45 0.23
N ASN A 150 -1.20 1.28 -0.78
CA ASN A 150 -1.62 0.86 -2.09
C ASN A 150 -0.72 1.38 -3.22
N ASP A 151 0.36 2.06 -2.85
CA ASP A 151 1.35 2.61 -3.75
C ASP A 151 2.05 1.53 -4.59
N LYS A 152 2.53 1.96 -5.76
CA LYS A 152 3.36 1.14 -6.64
C LYS A 152 4.73 1.74 -6.79
N PHE A 153 5.74 0.90 -6.66
CA PHE A 153 7.12 1.37 -6.73
C PHE A 153 7.67 1.26 -8.14
N LEU A 154 8.51 2.22 -8.51
CA LEU A 154 9.29 2.17 -9.74
C LEU A 154 10.69 2.71 -9.50
N PHE A 155 11.58 2.46 -10.44
CA PHE A 155 12.90 3.09 -10.49
C PHE A 155 13.44 3.08 -11.92
N ALA A 156 14.40 3.95 -12.21
CA ALA A 156 15.18 3.88 -13.43
C ALA A 156 16.53 3.19 -13.17
N THR A 157 16.95 2.31 -14.07
CA THR A 157 18.29 1.72 -14.02
C THR A 157 19.37 2.77 -14.30
N ASN A 158 20.64 2.41 -14.13
CA ASN A 158 21.73 3.15 -14.76
C ASN A 158 21.56 3.21 -16.28
N ALA A 159 22.07 4.26 -16.92
CA ALA A 159 21.96 4.47 -18.36
C ALA A 159 23.01 3.68 -19.14
N THR A 160 22.86 2.35 -19.16
CA THR A 160 23.78 1.41 -19.81
C THR A 160 23.13 0.62 -20.94
N TYR A 161 21.83 0.80 -21.20
CA TYR A 161 21.08 -0.03 -22.14
C TYR A 161 20.93 0.67 -23.50
N ALA A 162 21.53 0.07 -24.52
CA ALA A 162 21.18 0.33 -25.92
C ALA A 162 19.82 -0.29 -26.26
N GLY A 163 19.24 0.06 -27.41
CA GLY A 163 17.88 -0.31 -27.82
C GLY A 163 17.61 -1.79 -28.10
N ASN A 164 18.49 -2.71 -27.71
CA ASN A 164 18.39 -4.15 -27.96
C ASN A 164 18.06 -4.97 -26.69
N PHE A 165 17.26 -4.42 -25.77
CA PHE A 165 16.93 -5.04 -24.48
C PHE A 165 15.62 -5.84 -24.45
N GLY A 166 14.89 -6.00 -25.56
CA GLY A 166 13.55 -6.60 -25.59
C GLY A 166 13.45 -8.05 -26.06
N SER A 167 14.55 -8.70 -26.45
CA SER A 167 14.50 -10.06 -27.00
C SER A 167 14.08 -11.10 -25.95
N GLY A 168 12.97 -11.83 -26.20
CA GLY A 168 12.62 -13.06 -25.44
C GLY A 168 12.21 -12.86 -23.98
N GLY A 169 11.64 -11.71 -23.61
CA GLY A 169 11.32 -11.37 -22.21
C GLY A 169 12.49 -10.80 -21.41
N PHE A 170 13.63 -10.54 -22.07
CA PHE A 170 14.82 -9.98 -21.44
C PHE A 170 14.57 -8.61 -20.78
N ALA A 171 13.63 -7.80 -21.30
CA ALA A 171 13.31 -6.50 -20.72
C ALA A 171 12.85 -6.64 -19.26
N ASP A 172 11.85 -7.50 -19.00
CA ASP A 172 11.36 -7.72 -17.64
C ASP A 172 12.39 -8.45 -16.78
N PHE A 173 13.22 -9.32 -17.37
CA PHE A 173 14.33 -9.95 -16.66
C PHE A 173 15.35 -8.92 -16.15
N VAL A 174 15.69 -7.92 -16.96
CA VAL A 174 16.54 -6.78 -16.53
C VAL A 174 15.92 -6.11 -15.31
N CYS A 175 14.62 -5.78 -15.39
CA CYS A 175 13.96 -5.11 -14.29
C CYS A 175 13.87 -5.94 -13.02
N GLN A 176 13.57 -7.23 -13.13
CA GLN A 176 13.54 -8.10 -11.97
C GLN A 176 14.93 -8.28 -11.35
N ASN A 177 15.97 -8.42 -12.17
CA ASN A 177 17.34 -8.58 -11.69
C ASN A 177 17.84 -7.31 -10.97
N GLU A 178 17.60 -6.13 -11.54
CA GLU A 178 17.94 -4.86 -10.92
C GLU A 178 17.16 -4.66 -9.60
N ALA A 179 15.85 -4.96 -9.58
CA ALA A 179 15.04 -4.86 -8.38
C ALA A 179 15.56 -5.77 -7.25
N ASN A 180 15.92 -7.02 -7.57
CA ASN A 180 16.46 -7.96 -6.60
C ASN A 180 17.73 -7.44 -5.89
N ASN A 181 18.57 -6.68 -6.61
CA ASN A 181 19.77 -6.07 -6.04
C ASN A 181 19.45 -4.87 -5.14
N LEU A 182 18.30 -4.22 -5.35
CA LEU A 182 17.87 -3.04 -4.60
C LEU A 182 17.01 -3.37 -3.38
N PHE A 183 16.53 -4.60 -3.20
CA PHE A 183 15.75 -5.00 -2.02
C PHE A 183 16.51 -4.77 -0.71
N GLY A 184 17.83 -5.05 -0.71
CA GLY A 184 18.69 -4.79 0.45
C GLY A 184 18.88 -3.28 0.74
N SER A 185 18.52 -2.42 -0.20
CA SER A 185 18.56 -0.96 -0.09
C SER A 185 17.21 -0.34 0.24
N GLY A 186 16.17 -1.16 0.44
CA GLY A 186 14.84 -0.71 0.86
C GLY A 186 13.78 -0.69 -0.25
N LEU A 187 14.12 -1.01 -1.51
CA LEU A 187 13.10 -1.17 -2.55
C LEU A 187 12.12 -2.28 -2.16
N PRO A 188 10.79 -2.05 -2.19
CA PRO A 188 9.82 -3.07 -1.83
C PRO A 188 9.89 -4.30 -2.73
N SER A 189 9.81 -5.47 -2.12
CA SER A 189 9.83 -6.75 -2.84
C SER A 189 8.64 -6.86 -3.79
N GLY A 190 8.79 -7.61 -4.88
CA GLY A 190 7.71 -7.83 -5.83
C GLY A 190 8.21 -8.22 -7.21
N THR A 191 7.26 -8.33 -8.14
CA THR A 191 7.58 -8.51 -9.56
C THR A 191 7.72 -7.15 -10.21
N TYR A 192 8.81 -6.93 -10.96
CA TYR A 192 9.06 -5.68 -11.68
C TYR A 192 9.13 -5.94 -13.18
N LYS A 193 8.40 -5.12 -13.95
CA LYS A 193 8.38 -5.17 -15.41
C LYS A 193 8.84 -3.85 -16.02
N THR A 194 9.32 -3.90 -17.26
CA THR A 194 9.80 -2.71 -17.95
C THR A 194 8.68 -1.76 -18.39
N PHE A 195 8.80 -0.48 -18.08
CA PHE A 195 7.98 0.58 -18.66
C PHE A 195 8.49 0.96 -20.05
N SER A 196 8.08 0.17 -21.03
CA SER A 196 8.25 0.47 -22.45
C SER A 196 7.10 -0.12 -23.26
N VAL A 197 6.96 0.28 -24.51
CA VAL A 197 6.05 -0.36 -25.46
C VAL A 197 6.83 -0.93 -26.63
N ALA A 198 6.30 -1.99 -27.20
CA ALA A 198 6.68 -2.56 -28.48
C ALA A 198 5.44 -3.28 -28.98
N GLY A 199 4.78 -2.72 -30.01
CA GLY A 199 3.37 -2.97 -30.35
C GLY A 199 2.97 -4.43 -30.63
N THR A 200 3.93 -5.35 -30.62
CA THR A 200 3.78 -6.81 -30.70
C THR A 200 3.62 -7.50 -29.34
N TRP A 201 4.20 -6.98 -28.26
CA TRP A 201 4.21 -7.63 -26.94
C TRP A 201 3.84 -6.73 -25.76
N ARG A 202 4.01 -5.40 -25.85
CA ARG A 202 3.57 -4.46 -24.82
C ARG A 202 3.04 -3.17 -25.43
N ARG A 203 1.87 -2.72 -24.99
CA ARG A 203 1.17 -1.57 -25.56
C ARG A 203 0.25 -0.89 -24.55
N ALA A 204 0.20 0.44 -24.53
CA ALA A 204 -0.71 1.23 -23.71
C ALA A 204 -2.03 1.57 -24.45
N MET A 205 -1.92 2.05 -25.70
CA MET A 205 -3.04 2.45 -26.55
C MET A 205 -2.90 1.88 -27.98
N PRO A 206 -4.01 1.68 -28.72
CA PRO A 206 -5.41 1.93 -28.34
C PRO A 206 -6.01 0.83 -27.43
N SER A 207 -5.36 -0.34 -27.39
CA SER A 207 -5.73 -1.43 -26.49
C SER A 207 -4.49 -1.89 -25.75
N LYS A 208 -4.65 -2.03 -24.43
CA LYS A 208 -3.60 -2.49 -23.56
C LYS A 208 -3.22 -3.94 -23.89
N ILE A 209 -1.93 -4.19 -24.07
CA ILE A 209 -1.33 -5.52 -24.16
C ILE A 209 -0.20 -5.51 -23.14
N ASP A 210 -0.27 -6.41 -22.14
CA ASP A 210 0.74 -6.53 -21.07
C ASP A 210 1.21 -5.17 -20.52
N TRP A 211 0.26 -4.25 -20.34
CA TRP A 211 0.54 -2.90 -19.86
C TRP A 211 0.92 -2.94 -18.37
N VAL A 212 1.90 -2.14 -17.99
CA VAL A 212 2.58 -2.24 -16.68
C VAL A 212 2.06 -1.27 -15.64
N LEU A 213 1.26 -0.27 -16.02
CA LEU A 213 0.61 0.62 -15.07
C LEU A 213 -0.80 0.13 -14.74
N LEU A 214 -1.21 0.36 -13.49
CA LEU A 214 -2.54 0.08 -12.96
C LEU A 214 -3.36 1.37 -12.84
N PRO A 215 -4.70 1.29 -12.89
CA PRO A 215 -5.54 2.47 -12.81
C PRO A 215 -5.66 3.02 -11.38
N ASN A 216 -5.72 4.35 -11.25
CA ASN A 216 -5.91 5.07 -9.99
C ASN A 216 -4.87 4.70 -8.92
N LYS A 217 -3.60 4.65 -9.33
CA LYS A 217 -2.46 4.35 -8.48
C LYS A 217 -1.46 5.48 -8.44
N ASP A 218 -0.93 5.74 -7.25
CA ASP A 218 0.25 6.54 -7.06
C ASP A 218 1.49 5.66 -7.30
N TYR A 219 2.42 6.21 -8.06
CA TYR A 219 3.70 5.58 -8.40
C TYR A 219 4.83 6.33 -7.73
N ILE A 220 5.57 5.62 -6.89
CA ILE A 220 6.65 6.15 -6.07
C ILE A 220 7.99 5.72 -6.68
N ASP A 221 8.81 6.71 -7.01
CA ASP A 221 10.16 6.51 -7.55
C ASP A 221 11.15 6.28 -6.42
N PHE A 222 11.89 5.17 -6.50
CA PHE A 222 13.00 4.84 -5.64
C PHE A 222 14.31 5.40 -6.20
N ALA A 223 14.49 6.71 -6.04
CA ALA A 223 15.63 7.46 -6.55
C ALA A 223 16.85 7.34 -5.62
N GLY A 224 17.51 6.18 -5.63
CA GLY A 224 18.76 5.98 -4.89
C GLY A 224 18.58 5.98 -3.36
N GLY A 225 17.52 5.34 -2.86
CA GLY A 225 17.24 5.21 -1.42
C GLY A 225 16.25 6.23 -0.87
N THR A 226 15.77 7.17 -1.69
CA THR A 226 14.69 8.09 -1.32
C THR A 226 13.45 7.77 -2.13
N PHE A 227 12.30 7.74 -1.45
CA PHE A 227 11.00 7.59 -2.09
C PHE A 227 10.40 8.96 -2.41
N VAL A 228 10.08 9.17 -3.68
CA VAL A 228 9.47 10.42 -4.16
C VAL A 228 8.31 10.07 -5.09
N LYS A 229 7.13 10.65 -4.87
CA LYS A 229 6.01 10.50 -5.80
C LYS A 229 6.41 10.95 -7.22
N ALA A 230 6.42 10.00 -8.16
CA ALA A 230 6.72 10.25 -9.55
C ALA A 230 5.49 10.84 -10.25
N PHE A 231 4.37 10.13 -10.17
CA PHE A 231 3.09 10.50 -10.76
C PHE A 231 1.97 9.63 -10.18
N ALA A 232 0.75 10.11 -10.31
CA ALA A 232 -0.48 9.33 -10.19
C ALA A 232 -0.92 8.83 -11.57
N THR A 233 -1.77 7.82 -11.60
CA THR A 233 -2.43 7.32 -12.82
C THR A 233 -3.92 7.57 -12.81
N ASP A 234 -4.50 7.77 -13.99
CA ASP A 234 -5.95 7.91 -14.16
C ASP A 234 -6.67 6.55 -14.17
N ALA A 235 -7.99 6.57 -14.37
CA ALA A 235 -8.80 5.36 -14.49
C ALA A 235 -8.43 4.50 -15.71
N ASN A 236 -7.68 5.04 -16.67
CA ASN A 236 -7.15 4.33 -17.83
C ASN A 236 -5.73 3.81 -17.58
N ALA A 237 -5.18 3.91 -16.37
CA ALA A 237 -3.82 3.52 -16.04
C ALA A 237 -2.75 4.26 -16.88
N LEU A 238 -2.97 5.54 -17.18
CA LEU A 238 -2.03 6.44 -17.84
C LEU A 238 -1.61 7.56 -16.88
N PHE A 239 -0.47 8.23 -17.11
CA PHE A 239 -0.04 9.32 -16.23
C PHE A 239 -1.12 10.41 -16.13
N SER A 240 -1.43 10.77 -14.90
CA SER A 240 -2.07 12.05 -14.57
C SER A 240 -0.97 13.10 -14.48
N PHE A 241 -0.74 13.85 -15.56
CA PHE A 241 0.35 14.82 -15.62
C PHE A 241 0.30 15.86 -14.49
N GLY A 242 1.47 16.23 -13.98
CA GLY A 242 1.63 17.26 -12.93
C GLY A 242 1.37 16.79 -11.50
N THR A 243 1.13 15.50 -11.26
CA THR A 243 0.79 14.95 -9.94
C THR A 243 2.00 14.53 -9.08
N GLY A 244 3.22 14.69 -9.58
CA GLY A 244 4.45 14.33 -8.87
C GLY A 244 5.68 15.01 -9.47
N SER A 245 6.85 14.40 -9.26
CA SER A 245 8.15 14.93 -9.72
C SER A 245 8.67 14.27 -11.02
N GLY A 246 7.94 13.30 -11.58
CA GLY A 246 8.42 12.47 -12.68
C GLY A 246 9.40 11.38 -12.22
N ILE A 247 9.84 10.54 -13.16
CA ILE A 247 10.76 9.42 -12.88
C ILE A 247 12.20 9.94 -12.91
N SER A 248 12.94 9.79 -11.82
CA SER A 248 14.35 10.14 -11.72
C SER A 248 15.20 9.12 -12.47
N ALA A 249 15.77 9.56 -13.58
CA ALA A 249 16.77 8.83 -14.36
C ALA A 249 18.03 9.69 -14.56
N THR A 250 19.00 9.17 -15.29
CA THR A 250 20.16 9.97 -15.70
C THR A 250 19.77 11.06 -16.71
N ALA A 251 20.67 12.01 -16.98
CA ALA A 251 20.47 13.04 -18.01
C ALA A 251 20.25 12.47 -19.43
N ALA A 252 20.57 11.20 -19.67
CA ALA A 252 20.31 10.53 -20.96
C ALA A 252 18.82 10.18 -21.16
N GLY A 253 18.00 10.25 -20.11
CA GLY A 253 16.61 9.81 -20.12
C GLY A 253 16.45 8.29 -20.08
N TYR A 254 15.26 7.80 -20.43
CA TYR A 254 14.93 6.38 -20.46
C TYR A 254 14.12 5.98 -21.68
N TRP A 255 14.32 4.76 -22.15
CA TRP A 255 13.57 4.21 -23.29
C TRP A 255 12.10 3.98 -22.92
N THR A 256 11.18 4.47 -23.76
CA THR A 256 9.73 4.24 -23.60
C THR A 256 9.12 3.65 -24.85
N GLY A 257 9.52 4.12 -26.02
CA GLY A 257 8.88 3.75 -27.29
C GLY A 257 7.50 4.37 -27.47
N LEU A 258 7.10 5.31 -26.62
CA LEU A 258 5.78 5.94 -26.61
C LEU A 258 5.77 7.21 -27.47
N GLN A 259 4.60 7.51 -28.03
CA GLN A 259 4.22 8.86 -28.47
C GLN A 259 3.59 9.63 -27.30
N THR A 260 3.37 10.94 -27.49
CA THR A 260 2.67 11.80 -26.52
C THR A 260 1.19 11.44 -26.34
N ASP A 261 0.61 10.65 -27.25
CA ASP A 261 -0.76 10.13 -27.19
C ASP A 261 -0.83 8.68 -26.66
N TRP A 262 0.26 8.16 -26.07
CA TRP A 262 0.42 6.81 -25.54
C TRP A 262 0.42 5.68 -26.56
N THR A 263 0.36 5.99 -27.86
CA THR A 263 0.53 4.97 -28.90
C THR A 263 1.99 4.55 -29.02
N THR A 264 2.22 3.38 -29.64
CA THR A 264 3.57 2.89 -29.92
C THR A 264 4.22 3.72 -31.03
N ALA A 265 5.44 4.19 -30.77
CA ALA A 265 6.30 4.95 -31.66
C ALA A 265 7.49 4.10 -32.15
N ASN A 266 8.65 4.73 -32.36
CA ASN A 266 9.89 4.02 -32.68
C ASN A 266 10.39 3.25 -31.47
N THR A 267 10.71 1.98 -31.66
CA THR A 267 11.02 1.05 -30.58
C THR A 267 12.31 0.28 -30.87
N CYS A 268 13.26 0.81 -31.64
CA CYS A 268 14.48 0.08 -31.97
C CYS A 268 14.22 -1.32 -32.54
N GLN A 269 13.30 -1.40 -33.50
CA GLN A 269 12.83 -2.65 -34.09
C GLN A 269 12.24 -3.62 -33.03
N GLY A 270 11.35 -3.14 -32.16
CA GLY A 270 10.78 -3.96 -31.08
C GLY A 270 11.77 -4.29 -29.96
N TRP A 271 12.71 -3.38 -29.74
CA TRP A 271 13.82 -3.40 -28.81
C TRP A 271 14.83 -4.51 -29.10
N THR A 272 15.12 -4.72 -30.38
CA THR A 272 16.05 -5.76 -30.85
C THR A 272 17.28 -5.19 -31.56
N SER A 273 17.32 -3.88 -31.80
CA SER A 273 18.42 -3.22 -32.51
C SER A 273 19.21 -2.28 -31.61
N ASN A 274 20.53 -2.30 -31.77
CA ASN A 274 21.46 -1.30 -31.23
C ASN A 274 22.25 -0.61 -32.36
N ASN A 275 21.70 -0.56 -33.57
CA ASN A 275 22.34 0.10 -34.70
C ASN A 275 22.18 1.63 -34.60
N SER A 276 23.14 2.37 -35.15
CA SER A 276 23.13 3.84 -35.18
C SER A 276 22.22 4.46 -36.24
N ILE A 277 21.46 3.64 -36.98
CA ILE A 277 20.48 4.09 -37.97
C ILE A 277 19.04 3.81 -37.54
N ASP A 278 18.86 2.89 -36.60
CA ASP A 278 17.56 2.60 -36.02
C ASP A 278 17.26 3.64 -34.93
N GLN A 279 15.97 3.95 -34.75
CA GLN A 279 15.53 4.95 -33.80
C GLN A 279 14.61 4.38 -32.72
N GLY A 280 14.65 5.01 -31.56
CA GLY A 280 13.80 4.72 -30.41
C GLY A 280 13.25 6.02 -29.79
N ASN A 281 11.99 5.99 -29.37
CA ASN A 281 11.42 7.07 -28.56
C ASN A 281 11.82 6.87 -27.09
N PHE A 282 12.13 7.98 -26.43
CA PHE A 282 12.58 8.02 -25.05
C PHE A 282 11.90 9.16 -24.30
N ALA A 283 12.04 9.19 -22.98
CA ALA A 283 11.51 10.22 -22.11
C ALA A 283 12.61 10.88 -21.27
N SER A 284 12.31 12.10 -20.80
CA SER A 284 13.17 12.92 -19.95
C SER A 284 13.14 12.44 -18.50
N SER A 285 14.27 12.56 -17.82
CA SER A 285 14.37 12.39 -16.37
C SER A 285 13.64 13.52 -15.64
N GLY A 286 12.89 13.19 -14.59
CA GLY A 286 12.28 14.15 -13.65
C GLY A 286 11.25 15.07 -14.28
N ASP A 287 10.61 14.67 -15.39
CA ASP A 287 9.53 15.44 -16.00
C ASP A 287 8.16 14.82 -15.63
N PRO A 288 7.33 15.50 -14.81
CA PRO A 288 6.01 15.01 -14.42
C PRO A 288 4.93 15.24 -15.49
N ASN A 289 5.30 15.75 -16.66
CA ASN A 289 4.39 16.06 -17.76
C ASN A 289 4.68 15.15 -18.96
N VAL A 290 4.31 15.61 -20.16
CA VAL A 290 4.43 14.84 -21.40
C VAL A 290 5.86 14.39 -21.71
N GLY A 291 6.89 15.15 -21.29
CA GLY A 291 8.28 14.74 -21.51
C GLY A 291 8.67 13.51 -20.68
N GLY A 292 7.93 13.17 -19.62
CA GLY A 292 8.08 11.92 -18.86
C GLY A 292 7.55 10.68 -19.58
N ILE A 293 6.90 10.82 -20.74
CA ILE A 293 6.48 9.67 -21.57
C ILE A 293 7.14 9.67 -22.95
N SER A 294 7.34 10.84 -23.54
CA SER A 294 7.99 11.01 -24.85
C SER A 294 8.60 12.41 -24.93
N ALA A 295 9.90 12.47 -25.15
CA ALA A 295 10.67 13.70 -25.24
C ALA A 295 11.36 13.83 -26.59
N GLY A 296 11.35 15.05 -27.13
CA GLY A 296 12.15 15.45 -28.28
C GLY A 296 11.92 14.62 -29.55
N THR A 297 12.98 14.52 -30.37
CA THR A 297 13.01 13.64 -31.54
C THR A 297 13.53 12.25 -31.14
N PRO A 298 13.09 11.15 -31.79
CA PRO A 298 13.59 9.81 -31.52
C PRO A 298 15.12 9.74 -31.62
N ASP A 299 15.73 9.03 -30.69
CA ASP A 299 17.18 8.93 -30.57
C ASP A 299 17.71 7.63 -31.21
N PHE A 300 19.02 7.56 -31.47
CA PHE A 300 19.61 6.39 -32.10
C PHE A 300 19.72 5.21 -31.12
N CYS A 301 19.41 4.01 -31.61
CA CYS A 301 19.34 2.82 -30.78
C CYS A 301 20.68 2.32 -30.25
N ASN A 302 21.80 2.80 -30.78
CA ASN A 302 23.13 2.51 -30.24
C ASN A 302 23.49 3.33 -28.99
N LEU A 303 22.70 4.35 -28.65
CA LEU A 303 22.93 5.15 -27.45
C LEU A 303 22.41 4.47 -26.20
N ALA A 304 23.12 4.66 -25.09
CA ALA A 304 22.73 4.12 -23.81
C ALA A 304 21.75 5.05 -23.10
N LYS A 305 20.63 4.49 -22.64
CA LYS A 305 19.65 5.16 -21.76
C LYS A 305 19.28 4.23 -20.61
N SER A 306 18.56 4.78 -19.64
CA SER A 306 17.98 3.98 -18.57
C SER A 306 16.81 3.15 -19.09
N VAL A 307 16.51 2.06 -18.38
CA VAL A 307 15.25 1.32 -18.49
C VAL A 307 14.47 1.59 -17.21
N VAL A 308 13.17 1.86 -17.31
CA VAL A 308 12.32 2.06 -16.14
C VAL A 308 11.65 0.75 -15.76
N CYS A 309 11.67 0.43 -14.47
CA CYS A 309 11.18 -0.80 -13.90
C CYS A 309 10.05 -0.51 -12.93
N VAL A 310 8.91 -1.17 -13.13
CA VAL A 310 7.64 -0.86 -12.47
C VAL A 310 7.13 -2.09 -11.75
N GLN A 311 6.83 -1.95 -10.46
CA GLN A 311 6.22 -2.98 -9.66
C GLN A 311 4.81 -3.33 -10.17
N GLN A 312 4.49 -4.61 -10.18
CA GLN A 312 3.20 -5.15 -10.63
C GLN A 312 2.22 -5.33 -9.46
#